data_AF-A0A944GI01-F1
#
_entry.id   AF-A0A944GI01-F1
#
_cell.length_a   1.000
_cell.length_b   1.000
_cell.length_c   1.000
_cell.angle_alpha   90.00
_cell.angle_beta   90.00
_cell.angle_gamma   90.00
#
_symmetry.space_group_name_H-M   'P 1'
#
loop_
_entity.id
_entity.type
_entity.pdbx_description
1 polymer ?
#
loop_
_entity_poly.entity_id
_entity_poly.type
_entity_poly.pdbx_seq_one_letter_code
_entity_poly.pdbx_strand_id
1 'polypeptide(L)'
;MSKKRFTKEQIEILSRNENVHKVTDKYIVFEADFKRLCLENVEKGITLRQTFIDCGFDIDIIGFERMKNAYENWKRIDNENKELKTGHYGGGRPRKNPMTPEETIASQRKQIERLEAENDFLRQIQRLERRHQPQQSPSEKNSKR
;
A
#
# COMPACT_ATOMS: atom_id res chain seq x y z
N MET A 1 -12.39 13.71 -15.15
CA MET A 1 -13.34 12.93 -14.33
C MET A 1 -14.62 12.69 -15.13
N SER A 2 -14.93 11.43 -15.43
CA SER A 2 -16.21 11.09 -16.06
C SER A 2 -17.36 11.52 -15.15
N LYS A 3 -18.36 12.23 -15.71
CA LYS A 3 -19.56 12.65 -14.98
C LYS A 3 -20.53 11.50 -14.72
N LYS A 4 -20.26 10.30 -15.26
CA LYS A 4 -21.12 9.11 -15.10
C LYS A 4 -21.02 8.56 -13.68
N ARG A 5 -22.16 8.53 -12.99
CA ARG A 5 -22.35 7.88 -11.70
C ARG A 5 -22.75 6.43 -11.89
N PHE A 6 -22.38 5.59 -10.94
CA PHE A 6 -22.81 4.19 -10.92
C PHE A 6 -24.26 4.08 -10.44
N THR A 7 -25.04 3.21 -11.07
CA THR A 7 -26.36 2.80 -10.57
C THR A 7 -26.20 1.85 -9.38
N LYS A 8 -27.26 1.65 -8.58
CA LYS A 8 -27.22 0.74 -7.43
C LYS A 8 -26.83 -0.69 -7.83
N GLU A 9 -27.36 -1.16 -8.96
CA GLU A 9 -27.04 -2.48 -9.52
C GLU A 9 -25.56 -2.60 -9.91
N GLN A 10 -24.99 -1.58 -10.56
CA GLN A 10 -23.57 -1.54 -10.90
C GLN A 10 -22.68 -1.52 -9.65
N ILE A 11 -23.10 -0.80 -8.61
CA ILE A 11 -22.39 -0.77 -7.33
C ILE A 11 -22.39 -2.17 -6.70
N GLU A 12 -23.52 -2.88 -6.69
CA GLU A 12 -23.60 -4.24 -6.16
C GLU A 12 -22.71 -5.22 -6.92
N ILE A 13 -22.75 -5.20 -8.26
CA ILE A 13 -21.90 -6.05 -9.10
C ILE A 13 -20.43 -5.81 -8.79
N LEU A 14 -20.00 -4.55 -8.75
CA LEU A 14 -18.60 -4.19 -8.49
C LEU A 14 -18.19 -4.51 -7.05
N SER A 15 -19.10 -4.41 -6.09
CA SER A 15 -18.81 -4.68 -4.67
C SER A 15 -18.61 -6.15 -4.34
N ARG A 16 -19.08 -7.07 -5.21
CA ARG A 16 -18.87 -8.51 -5.04
C ARG A 16 -17.47 -8.97 -5.47
N ASN A 17 -16.71 -8.13 -6.18
CA ASN A 17 -15.38 -8.47 -6.64
C ASN A 17 -14.35 -8.31 -5.52
N GLU A 18 -13.53 -9.33 -5.28
CA GLU A 18 -12.51 -9.36 -4.23
C GLU A 18 -11.44 -8.26 -4.38
N ASN A 19 -11.20 -7.80 -5.61
CA ASN A 19 -10.21 -6.76 -5.91
C ASN A 19 -10.69 -5.34 -5.56
N VAL A 20 -11.94 -5.21 -5.11
CA VAL A 20 -12.57 -3.93 -4.77
C VAL A 20 -12.75 -3.80 -3.27
N HIS A 21 -12.11 -2.78 -2.70
CA HIS A 21 -12.25 -2.46 -1.29
C HIS A 21 -13.58 -1.74 -0.98
N LYS A 22 -13.95 -0.77 -1.82
CA LYS A 22 -15.15 0.05 -1.62
C LYS A 22 -15.65 0.64 -2.92
N VAL A 23 -16.96 0.59 -3.13
CA VAL A 23 -17.63 1.27 -4.25
C VAL A 23 -18.57 2.34 -3.74
N THR A 24 -18.59 3.48 -4.41
CA THR A 24 -19.58 4.55 -4.21
C THR A 24 -20.14 4.98 -5.56
N ASP A 25 -21.15 5.84 -5.55
CA ASP A 25 -21.76 6.40 -6.77
C ASP A 25 -20.74 7.11 -7.69
N LYS A 26 -19.63 7.60 -7.13
CA LYS A 26 -18.63 8.43 -7.83
C LYS A 26 -17.32 7.72 -8.09
N TYR A 27 -16.85 6.91 -7.14
CA TYR A 27 -15.50 6.35 -7.16
C TYR A 27 -15.47 4.89 -6.70
N ILE A 28 -14.47 4.18 -7.20
CA ILE A 28 -14.10 2.82 -6.80
C ILE A 28 -12.75 2.92 -6.07
N VAL A 29 -12.66 2.27 -4.93
CA VAL A 29 -11.42 2.07 -4.19
C VAL A 29 -10.99 0.63 -4.42
N PHE A 30 -9.83 0.47 -5.04
CA PHE A 30 -9.21 -0.82 -5.30
C PHE A 30 -8.29 -1.23 -4.14
N GLU A 31 -8.14 -2.53 -3.97
CA GLU A 31 -7.17 -3.10 -3.03
C GLU A 31 -5.72 -2.83 -3.45
N ALA A 32 -4.82 -2.77 -2.47
CA ALA A 32 -3.39 -2.56 -2.69
C ALA A 32 -2.76 -3.63 -3.58
N ASP A 33 -3.20 -4.89 -3.40
CA ASP A 33 -2.66 -6.04 -4.14
C ASP A 33 -3.02 -5.97 -5.61
N PHE A 34 -4.27 -5.63 -5.93
CA PHE A 34 -4.72 -5.45 -7.30
C PHE A 34 -3.97 -4.31 -8.02
N LYS A 35 -3.68 -3.21 -7.32
CA LYS A 35 -2.90 -2.09 -7.88
C LYS A 35 -1.49 -2.54 -8.27
N ARG A 36 -0.83 -3.33 -7.40
CA ARG A 36 0.49 -3.90 -7.67
C ARG A 36 0.46 -4.85 -8.85
N LEU A 37 -0.51 -5.77 -8.88
CA LEU A 37 -0.72 -6.70 -9.98
C LEU A 37 -0.86 -5.96 -11.33
N CYS A 38 -1.63 -4.87 -11.34
CA CYS A 38 -1.82 -4.05 -12.54
C CYS A 38 -0.52 -3.40 -13.03
N LEU A 39 0.35 -2.92 -12.15
CA LEU A 39 1.65 -2.34 -12.53
C LEU A 39 2.58 -3.41 -13.10
N GLU A 40 2.72 -4.54 -12.41
CA GLU A 40 3.55 -5.66 -12.88
C GLU A 40 3.09 -6.21 -14.23
N ASN A 41 1.78 -6.34 -14.44
CA ASN A 41 1.23 -6.86 -15.68
C ASN A 41 1.52 -5.93 -16.87
N VAL A 42 1.49 -4.61 -16.66
CA VAL A 42 1.83 -3.65 -17.71
C VAL A 42 3.34 -3.68 -18.00
N GLU A 43 4.19 -3.87 -17.00
CA GLU A 43 5.63 -4.09 -17.22
C GLU A 43 5.91 -5.36 -18.04
N LYS A 44 5.10 -6.41 -17.83
CA LYS A 44 5.13 -7.66 -18.61
C LYS A 44 4.52 -7.53 -20.02
N GLY A 45 3.98 -6.35 -20.38
CA GLY A 45 3.36 -6.08 -21.68
C GLY A 45 1.87 -6.47 -21.80
N ILE A 46 1.24 -6.87 -20.70
CA ILE A 46 -0.20 -7.17 -20.65
C ILE A 46 -0.98 -5.85 -20.55
N THR A 47 -2.06 -5.72 -21.32
CA THR A 47 -2.88 -4.51 -21.28
C THR A 47 -3.73 -4.44 -20.01
N LEU A 48 -3.97 -3.22 -19.51
CA LEU A 48 -4.88 -2.99 -18.38
C LEU A 48 -6.27 -3.59 -18.63
N ARG A 49 -6.76 -3.46 -19.87
CA ARG A 49 -8.05 -4.02 -20.28
C ARG A 49 -8.11 -5.52 -19.99
N GLN A 50 -7.06 -6.25 -20.38
CA GLN A 50 -6.99 -7.69 -20.16
C GLN A 50 -6.93 -8.02 -18.67
N THR A 51 -6.07 -7.33 -17.90
CA THR A 51 -5.95 -7.56 -16.45
C THR A 51 -7.28 -7.36 -15.72
N PHE A 52 -8.05 -6.33 -16.10
CA PHE A 52 -9.37 -6.10 -15.51
C PHE A 52 -10.38 -7.20 -15.88
N ILE A 53 -10.38 -7.68 -17.13
CA ILE A 53 -11.23 -8.81 -17.55
C ILE A 53 -10.86 -10.07 -16.76
N ASP A 54 -9.57 -10.38 -16.67
CA ASP A 54 -9.06 -11.57 -15.99
C ASP A 54 -9.41 -11.55 -14.49
N CYS A 55 -9.48 -10.35 -13.89
CA CYS A 55 -9.92 -10.14 -12.51
C CYS A 55 -11.44 -10.05 -12.36
N GLY A 56 -12.23 -10.36 -13.40
CA GLY A 56 -13.68 -10.42 -13.35
C GLY A 56 -14.38 -9.05 -13.36
N PHE A 57 -13.75 -8.01 -13.90
CA PHE A 57 -14.38 -6.71 -14.07
C PHE A 57 -15.07 -6.57 -15.43
N ASP A 58 -16.26 -5.99 -15.40
CA ASP A 58 -16.92 -5.51 -16.59
C ASP A 58 -16.41 -4.10 -16.97
N ILE A 59 -15.68 -4.05 -18.09
CA ILE A 59 -15.07 -2.82 -18.61
C ILE A 59 -16.14 -1.80 -19.02
N ASP A 60 -17.29 -2.25 -19.51
CA ASP A 60 -18.34 -1.35 -19.98
C ASP A 60 -19.03 -0.65 -18.80
N ILE A 61 -19.10 -1.32 -17.64
CA ILE A 61 -19.58 -0.73 -16.39
C ILE A 61 -18.59 0.31 -15.84
N ILE A 62 -17.30 -0.02 -15.75
CA ILE A 62 -16.29 0.89 -15.14
C ILE A 62 -15.98 2.08 -16.06
N GLY A 63 -15.86 1.79 -17.36
CA GLY A 63 -15.42 2.70 -18.40
C GLY A 63 -13.89 2.78 -18.53
N PHE A 64 -13.42 2.72 -19.78
CA PHE A 64 -11.99 2.76 -20.12
C PHE A 64 -11.24 3.96 -19.54
N GLU A 65 -11.83 5.14 -19.65
CA GLU A 65 -11.22 6.39 -19.17
C GLU A 65 -10.96 6.36 -17.65
N ARG A 66 -11.87 5.74 -16.87
CA ARG A 66 -11.70 5.64 -15.41
C ARG A 66 -10.57 4.67 -15.06
N MET A 67 -10.48 3.54 -15.75
CA MET A 67 -9.39 2.57 -15.56
C MET A 67 -8.03 3.20 -15.89
N LYS A 68 -7.93 3.88 -17.03
CA LYS A 68 -6.71 4.57 -17.45
C LYS A 68 -6.26 5.62 -16.43
N ASN A 69 -7.17 6.51 -16.02
CA ASN A 69 -6.87 7.54 -15.02
C ASN A 69 -6.47 6.94 -13.66
N ALA A 70 -7.10 5.83 -13.25
CA ALA A 70 -6.74 5.13 -12.02
C ALA A 70 -5.31 4.57 -12.09
N TYR A 71 -4.98 3.91 -13.20
CA TYR A 71 -3.64 3.38 -13.44
C TYR A 71 -2.56 4.47 -13.49
N GLU A 72 -2.79 5.57 -14.21
CA GLU A 72 -1.85 6.69 -14.25
C GLU A 72 -1.54 7.25 -12.86
N ASN A 73 -2.55 7.30 -11.98
CA ASN A 73 -2.34 7.70 -10.60
C ASN A 73 -1.50 6.69 -9.81
N TRP A 74 -1.71 5.38 -9.99
CA TRP A 74 -0.89 4.35 -9.33
C TRP A 74 0.56 4.39 -9.82
N LYS A 75 0.75 4.51 -11.14
CA LYS A 75 2.07 4.65 -11.76
C LYS A 75 2.83 5.87 -11.24
N ARG A 76 2.13 6.99 -11.04
CA ARG A 76 2.74 8.18 -10.43
C ARG A 76 3.20 7.93 -8.99
N ILE A 77 2.37 7.25 -8.19
CA ILE A 77 2.69 6.95 -6.79
C ILE A 77 3.89 6.01 -6.70
N ASP A 78 3.92 5.01 -7.56
CA ASP A 78 5.03 4.07 -7.68
C ASP A 78 6.33 4.78 -8.09
N ASN A 79 6.29 5.66 -9.09
CA ASN A 79 7.41 6.51 -9.49
C ASN A 79 7.90 7.46 -8.37
N GLU A 80 7.03 7.87 -7.46
CA GLU A 80 7.37 8.66 -6.27
C GLU A 80 7.99 7.81 -5.15
N ASN A 81 8.24 6.51 -5.38
CA ASN A 81 8.68 5.51 -4.39
C ASN A 81 7.77 5.44 -3.16
N LYS A 82 6.47 5.75 -3.34
CA LYS A 82 5.48 5.67 -2.26
C LYS A 82 4.77 4.33 -2.30
N GLU A 83 4.51 3.79 -1.12
CA GLU A 83 3.77 2.54 -0.99
C GLU A 83 2.34 2.66 -1.52
N LEU A 84 1.92 1.68 -2.34
CA LEU A 84 0.56 1.56 -2.83
C LEU A 84 -0.35 1.05 -1.71
N LYS A 85 -1.07 1.96 -1.06
CA LYS A 85 -2.00 1.63 0.04
C LYS A 85 -3.42 1.39 -0.46
N THR A 86 -4.20 0.57 0.23
CA THR A 86 -5.66 0.49 0.05
C THR A 86 -6.28 1.80 0.54
N GLY A 87 -7.13 2.44 -0.28
CA GLY A 87 -7.73 3.74 0.05
C GLY A 87 -7.16 4.96 -0.70
N HIS A 88 -7.47 6.14 -0.18
CA HIS A 88 -7.07 7.42 -0.77
C HIS A 88 -5.68 7.85 -0.29
N TYR A 89 -4.85 8.32 -1.22
CA TYR A 89 -3.49 8.83 -0.96
C TYR A 89 -3.47 10.27 -0.41
N GLY A 90 -4.57 10.70 0.22
CA GLY A 90 -4.67 12.02 0.82
C GLY A 90 -4.43 11.97 2.31
N GLY A 91 -3.47 12.76 2.79
CA GLY A 91 -3.56 13.26 4.16
C GLY A 91 -4.92 13.94 4.30
N GLY A 92 -5.62 13.68 5.41
CA GLY A 92 -6.92 14.29 5.67
C GLY A 92 -6.89 15.81 5.49
N ARG A 93 -8.07 16.44 5.44
CA ARG A 93 -8.16 17.89 5.30
C ARG A 93 -7.22 18.57 6.32
N PRO A 94 -6.32 19.48 5.88
CA PRO A 94 -5.45 20.19 6.80
C PRO A 94 -6.27 20.81 7.93
N ARG A 95 -5.80 20.67 9.17
CA ARG A 95 -6.45 21.29 10.31
C ARG A 95 -6.49 22.81 10.09
N LYS A 96 -7.64 23.43 10.35
CA LYS A 96 -7.80 24.89 10.25
C LYS A 96 -7.06 25.63 11.37
N ASN A 97 -6.99 25.01 12.54
CA ASN A 97 -6.36 25.60 13.73
C ASN A 97 -5.00 24.93 13.97
N PRO A 98 -3.96 25.72 14.34
CA PRO A 98 -2.67 25.17 14.74
C PRO A 98 -2.81 24.37 16.05
N MET A 99 -1.92 23.40 16.24
CA MET A 99 -1.88 22.59 17.47
C MET A 99 -1.56 23.48 18.67
N THR A 100 -2.23 23.26 19.80
CA THR A 100 -1.82 23.93 21.05
C THR A 100 -0.48 23.35 21.53
N PRO A 101 0.27 24.08 22.38
CA PRO A 101 1.53 23.58 22.93
C PRO A 101 1.35 22.26 23.70
N GLU A 102 0.27 22.15 24.48
CA GLU A 102 -0.05 20.94 25.26
C GLU A 102 -0.34 19.74 24.36
N GLU A 103 -1.14 19.94 23.31
CA GLU A 103 -1.44 18.91 22.32
C GLU A 103 -0.18 18.47 21.55
N THR A 104 0.74 19.41 21.28
CA THR A 104 2.03 19.13 20.65
C THR A 104 2.89 18.24 21.55
N ILE A 105 2.99 18.59 22.84
CA ILE A 105 3.72 17.80 23.84
C ILE A 105 3.11 16.39 23.96
N ALA A 106 1.78 16.27 24.00
CA ALA A 106 1.12 14.97 24.05
C ALA A 106 1.43 14.11 22.81
N SER A 107 1.41 14.70 21.61
CA SER A 107 1.77 14.01 20.37
C SER A 107 3.24 13.57 20.36
N GLN A 108 4.15 14.44 20.82
CA GLN A 108 5.58 14.13 20.93
C GLN A 108 5.83 12.99 21.92
N ARG A 109 5.20 13.02 23.09
CA ARG A 109 5.29 11.94 24.10
C ARG A 109 4.86 10.59 23.52
N LYS A 110 3.73 10.56 22.80
CA LYS A 110 3.25 9.35 22.13
C LYS A 110 4.23 8.84 21.05
N GLN A 111 4.92 9.75 20.38
CA GLN A 111 5.95 9.38 19.41
C GLN A 111 7.20 8.80 20.09
N ILE A 112 7.63 9.38 21.20
CA ILE A 112 8.76 8.86 22.01
C ILE A 112 8.43 7.44 22.49
N GLU A 113 7.25 7.23 23.08
CA GLU A 113 6.81 5.91 23.56
C GLU A 113 6.81 4.85 22.44
N ARG A 114 6.32 5.20 21.24
CA ARG A 114 6.38 4.30 20.08
C ARG A 114 7.81 3.94 19.70
N LEU A 115 8.71 4.93 19.65
CA LEU A 115 10.12 4.73 19.27
C LEU A 115 10.88 3.91 20.32
N GLU A 116 10.55 4.06 21.60
CA GLU A 116 11.10 3.24 22.67
C GLU A 116 10.67 1.77 22.49
N ALA A 117 9.39 1.52 22.23
CA ALA A 117 8.88 0.18 21.96
C ALA A 117 9.53 -0.47 20.72
N GLU A 118 9.75 0.28 19.64
CA GLU A 118 10.44 -0.21 18.44
C GLU A 118 11.91 -0.57 18.74
N ASN A 119 12.62 0.27 19.50
CA ASN A 119 14.00 -0.01 19.91
C ASN A 119 14.10 -1.25 20.79
N ASP A 120 13.17 -1.44 21.73
CA ASP A 120 13.16 -2.61 22.59
C ASP A 120 12.87 -3.90 21.78
N PHE A 121 11.96 -3.82 20.82
CA PHE A 121 11.71 -4.91 19.88
C PHE A 121 12.96 -5.27 19.04
N LEU A 122 13.65 -4.26 18.48
CA LEU A 122 14.89 -4.47 17.73
C LEU A 122 16.00 -5.08 18.61
N ARG A 123 16.14 -4.63 19.86
CA ARG A 123 17.07 -5.21 20.84
C ARG A 123 16.75 -6.67 21.13
N GLN A 124 15.47 -7.03 21.18
CA GLN A 124 15.04 -8.41 21.38
C GLN A 124 15.40 -9.29 20.16
N ILE A 125 15.18 -8.80 18.93
CA ILE A 125 15.59 -9.49 17.70
C ILE A 125 17.10 -9.75 17.71
N GLN A 126 17.93 -8.73 17.97
CA GLN A 126 19.39 -8.87 18.01
C GLN A 126 19.87 -9.88 19.08
N ARG A 127 19.15 -10.01 20.20
CA ARG A 127 19.45 -11.03 21.21
C ARG A 127 19.16 -12.43 20.68
N LEU A 128 18.07 -12.62 19.94
CA LEU A 128 17.70 -13.90 19.34
C LEU A 128 18.67 -14.29 18.21
N GLU A 129 19.03 -13.34 17.35
CA GLU A 129 20.01 -13.57 16.27
C GLU A 129 21.37 -14.02 16.81
N ARG A 130 21.87 -13.37 17.87
CA ARG A 130 23.12 -13.80 18.55
C ARG A 130 23.03 -15.18 19.18
N ARG A 131 21.85 -15.62 19.62
CA ARG A 131 21.64 -16.99 20.13
C ARG A 131 21.58 -18.01 19.00
N HIS A 132 21.12 -17.61 17.81
CA HIS A 132 20.96 -18.48 16.64
C HIS A 132 22.16 -18.50 15.70
N GLN A 133 23.13 -17.59 15.82
CA GLN A 133 24.41 -17.76 15.15
C GLN A 133 25.18 -18.91 15.82
N PRO A 134 25.40 -20.06 15.15
CA PRO A 134 26.38 -21.01 15.63
C PRO A 134 27.73 -20.30 15.59
N GLN A 135 28.51 -20.42 16.67
CA GLN A 135 29.90 -19.98 16.71
C GLN A 135 30.58 -20.48 15.43
N GLN A 136 31.01 -19.59 14.54
CA GLN A 136 31.95 -20.00 13.50
C GLN A 136 33.18 -20.51 14.24
N SER A 137 33.39 -21.84 14.19
CA SER A 137 34.51 -22.52 14.81
C SER A 137 35.81 -21.79 14.41
N PRO A 138 36.76 -21.57 15.34
CA PRO A 138 38.01 -20.88 15.01
C PRO A 138 38.69 -21.60 13.85
N SER A 139 38.91 -20.90 12.74
CA SER A 139 39.60 -21.46 11.58
C SER A 139 41.01 -21.90 11.98
N GLU A 140 41.33 -23.19 11.82
CA GLU A 140 42.67 -23.74 11.98
C GLU A 140 43.65 -23.08 10.99
N LYS A 141 44.27 -21.98 11.41
CA LYS A 141 45.43 -21.41 10.74
C LYS A 141 46.57 -21.31 11.74
N ASN A 142 47.36 -22.39 11.81
CA ASN A 142 48.82 -22.38 11.71
C ASN A 142 49.39 -23.69 12.25
N SER A 143 49.60 -24.66 11.35
CA SER A 143 50.64 -25.68 11.55
C SER A 143 51.36 -25.89 10.22
N LYS A 144 52.35 -25.03 9.99
CA LYS A 144 53.51 -25.34 9.15
C LYS A 144 54.72 -24.91 9.94
N ARG A 145 55.41 -25.89 10.50
CA ARG A 145 56.77 -25.79 11.02
C ARG A 145 57.58 -26.91 10.39
#